data_AF-A0A1H3TF50-F1
#
_entry.id   AF-A0A1H3TF50-F1
#
_cell.length_a   1.000
_cell.length_b   1.000
_cell.length_c   1.000
_cell.angle_alpha   90.00
_cell.angle_beta   90.00
_cell.angle_gamma   90.00
#
_symmetry.space_group_name_H-M   'P 1'
#
loop_
_entity.id
_entity.type
_entity.pdbx_description
1 polymer ?
#
loop_
_entity_poly.entity_id
_entity_poly.type
_entity_poly.pdbx_seq_one_letter_code
_entity_poly.pdbx_strand_id
1 'polypeptide(L)'
;MAVSRDAAAESFFASLKDEMYQFDDGSYLSEIVAGRDYYRRADPITVRVVEYTLGADETVYRLATTVLDPAATPARELAALYTQRWEIETALDELKTHQGGAGFVLRSQHPSGVEQEIYGFLLTHHAPRSLMHDTALAAEIDPDRLSFLRTLRLVRRQVTDQAGFSPTRLKRSLQAARDEILRLPLPKTASTQVMLRAGTREGCHRADRVDVC
;
A
#
# COMPACT_ATOMS: atom_id res chain seq x y z
N MET A 1 27.29 2.16 20.22
CA MET A 1 26.63 3.36 20.78
C MET A 1 25.24 2.90 21.19
N ALA A 2 25.06 2.60 22.48
CA ALA A 2 23.85 1.97 23.00
C ALA A 2 22.72 3.00 23.01
N VAL A 3 21.63 2.70 22.30
CA VAL A 3 20.37 3.43 22.45
C VAL A 3 19.85 3.07 23.84
N SER A 4 19.89 4.05 24.74
CA SER A 4 19.33 3.99 26.08
C SER A 4 17.87 3.58 25.99
N ARG A 5 17.57 2.32 26.34
CA ARG A 5 16.20 1.87 26.59
C ARG A 5 15.72 2.56 27.85
N ASP A 6 14.67 3.36 27.72
CA ASP A 6 14.10 4.09 28.84
C ASP A 6 13.46 3.10 29.82
N ALA A 7 14.06 2.96 31.00
CA ALA A 7 13.60 2.04 32.04
C ALA A 7 12.17 2.36 32.53
N ALA A 8 11.69 3.58 32.30
CA ALA A 8 10.31 3.98 32.55
C ALA A 8 9.32 3.33 31.58
N ALA A 9 9.72 3.11 30.32
CA ALA A 9 8.90 2.41 29.34
C ALA A 9 8.82 0.92 29.72
N GLU A 10 9.96 0.27 30.01
CA GLU A 10 9.98 -1.16 30.38
C GLU A 10 9.19 -1.47 31.67
N SER A 11 9.19 -0.57 32.65
CA SER A 11 8.40 -0.71 33.90
C SER A 11 6.91 -0.40 33.72
N PHE A 12 6.55 0.50 32.79
CA PHE A 12 5.17 0.73 32.35
C PHE A 12 4.58 -0.50 31.64
N PHE A 13 5.37 -1.16 30.78
CA PHE A 13 4.96 -2.37 30.05
C PHE A 13 4.81 -3.61 30.96
N ALA A 14 5.56 -3.71 32.05
CA ALA A 14 5.47 -4.83 32.99
C ALA A 14 4.15 -4.87 33.79
N SER A 15 3.44 -3.73 33.89
CA SER A 15 2.16 -3.61 34.62
C SER A 15 0.92 -3.96 33.79
N LEU A 16 1.05 -4.14 32.47
CA LEU A 16 -0.06 -4.33 31.52
C LEU A 16 -0.61 -5.77 31.45
N LYS A 17 -0.28 -6.64 32.40
CA LYS A 17 -0.58 -8.08 32.31
C LYS A 17 -2.07 -8.45 32.29
N ASP A 18 -2.99 -7.51 32.54
CA ASP A 18 -4.45 -7.79 32.47
C ASP A 18 -5.32 -6.60 31.98
N GLU A 19 -4.74 -5.45 31.63
CA GLU A 19 -5.50 -4.27 31.20
C GLU A 19 -5.10 -3.85 29.79
N MET A 20 -6.03 -3.98 28.85
CA MET A 20 -5.93 -3.44 27.50
C MET A 20 -5.71 -1.94 27.57
N TYR A 21 -4.49 -1.47 27.28
CA TYR A 21 -4.22 -0.05 27.18
C TYR A 21 -4.86 0.49 25.89
N GLN A 22 -5.98 1.19 26.06
CA GLN A 22 -6.72 1.82 24.97
C GLN A 22 -6.38 3.30 24.89
N PHE A 23 -6.11 3.78 23.68
CA PHE A 23 -5.86 5.19 23.39
C PHE A 23 -7.17 5.93 23.08
N ASP A 24 -7.15 7.26 23.21
CA ASP A 24 -8.31 8.13 22.96
C ASP A 24 -8.83 8.06 21.51
N ASP A 25 -7.97 7.67 20.56
CA ASP A 25 -8.33 7.47 19.15
C ASP A 25 -9.02 6.12 18.88
N GLY A 26 -9.26 5.32 19.93
CA GLY A 26 -9.95 4.03 19.88
C GLY A 26 -9.03 2.83 19.61
N SER A 27 -7.77 3.06 19.25
CA SER A 27 -6.75 2.01 19.11
C SER A 27 -6.28 1.47 20.46
N TYR A 28 -5.63 0.32 20.47
CA TYR A 28 -5.16 -0.30 21.72
C TYR A 28 -3.89 -1.12 21.53
N LEU A 29 -3.14 -1.32 22.62
CA LEU A 29 -1.96 -2.18 22.61
C LEU A 29 -2.33 -3.66 22.74
N SER A 30 -1.61 -4.50 22.02
CA SER A 30 -1.70 -5.96 22.04
C SER A 30 -0.32 -6.58 21.86
N GLU A 31 -0.23 -7.91 21.95
CA GLU A 31 0.98 -8.67 21.71
C GLU A 31 0.76 -9.74 20.63
N ILE A 32 1.72 -9.88 19.74
CA ILE A 32 1.79 -10.99 18.79
C ILE A 32 2.92 -11.92 19.23
N VAL A 33 2.61 -13.21 19.34
CA VAL A 33 3.58 -14.27 19.67
C VAL A 33 3.66 -15.22 18.49
N ALA A 34 4.88 -15.63 18.12
CA ALA A 34 5.07 -16.64 17.09
C ALA A 34 4.35 -17.95 17.47
N GLY A 35 3.68 -18.59 16.50
CA GLY A 35 2.84 -19.77 16.78
C GLY A 35 3.57 -20.92 17.47
N ARG A 36 4.86 -21.10 17.17
CA ARG A 36 5.77 -22.06 17.84
C ARG A 36 5.87 -21.84 19.35
N ASP A 37 5.82 -20.58 19.78
CA ASP A 37 6.10 -20.15 21.14
C ASP A 37 4.83 -19.73 21.89
N TYR A 38 3.65 -19.92 21.28
CA TYR A 38 2.34 -19.54 21.82
C TYR A 38 2.13 -20.00 23.27
N TYR A 39 2.36 -21.29 23.55
CA TYR A 39 2.17 -21.85 24.89
C TYR A 39 3.20 -21.37 25.91
N ARG A 40 4.37 -20.89 25.47
CA ARG A 40 5.44 -20.38 26.34
C ARG A 40 5.41 -18.86 26.45
N ARG A 41 4.63 -18.18 25.60
CA ARG A 41 4.67 -16.72 25.41
C ARG A 41 6.11 -16.19 25.34
N ALA A 42 6.97 -16.87 24.60
CA ALA A 42 8.36 -16.41 24.45
C ALA A 42 8.42 -15.31 23.38
N ASP A 43 9.18 -14.25 23.68
CA ASP A 43 9.47 -13.13 22.77
C ASP A 43 8.22 -12.45 22.16
N PRO A 44 7.27 -11.94 22.99
CA PRO A 44 6.11 -11.24 22.47
C PRO A 44 6.52 -9.92 21.79
N ILE A 45 5.94 -9.66 20.62
CA ILE A 45 6.07 -8.38 19.92
C ILE A 45 4.87 -7.52 20.29
N THR A 46 5.12 -6.41 20.96
CA THR A 46 4.08 -5.41 21.23
C THR A 46 3.67 -4.72 19.94
N VAL A 47 2.36 -4.65 19.70
CA VAL A 47 1.74 -3.98 18.56
C VAL A 47 0.61 -3.08 19.01
N ARG A 48 0.29 -2.07 18.21
CA ARG A 48 -0.94 -1.31 18.31
C ARG A 48 -1.95 -1.85 17.29
N VAL A 49 -3.18 -2.07 17.73
CA VAL A 49 -4.28 -2.58 16.93
C VAL A 49 -5.31 -1.48 16.69
N VAL A 50 -5.74 -1.35 15.44
CA VAL A 50 -6.82 -0.46 15.01
C VAL A 50 -7.95 -1.30 14.43
N GLU A 51 -9.16 -1.18 14.98
CA GLU A 51 -10.37 -1.80 14.43
C GLU A 51 -11.16 -0.77 13.62
N TYR A 52 -11.57 -1.12 12.40
CA TYR A 52 -12.33 -0.24 11.53
C TYR A 52 -13.26 -1.02 10.59
N THR A 53 -14.27 -0.34 10.04
CA THR A 53 -15.14 -0.86 8.98
C THR A 53 -14.97 -0.04 7.71
N LEU A 54 -15.30 -0.64 6.56
CA LEU A 54 -15.21 -0.01 5.25
C LEU A 54 -16.61 0.15 4.63
N GLY A 55 -16.98 1.39 4.32
CA GLY A 55 -18.25 1.68 3.65
C GLY A 55 -19.46 1.29 4.51
N ALA A 56 -20.46 0.67 3.88
CA ALA A 56 -21.68 0.23 4.54
C ALA A 56 -21.61 -1.22 5.06
N ASP A 57 -20.48 -1.90 4.92
CA ASP A 57 -20.30 -3.25 5.44
C ASP A 57 -20.04 -3.21 6.96
N GLU A 58 -20.63 -4.15 7.70
CA GLU A 58 -20.41 -4.36 9.12
C GLU A 58 -19.16 -5.21 9.40
N THR A 59 -18.48 -5.71 8.35
CA THR A 59 -17.22 -6.42 8.47
C THR A 59 -16.17 -5.56 9.20
N VAL A 60 -15.70 -6.08 10.34
CA VAL A 60 -14.66 -5.44 11.15
C VAL A 60 -13.29 -5.90 10.67
N TYR A 61 -12.49 -4.96 10.20
CA TYR A 61 -11.10 -5.14 9.84
C TYR A 61 -10.20 -4.79 11.03
N ARG A 62 -9.09 -5.52 11.17
CA ARG A 62 -8.07 -5.28 12.20
C ARG A 62 -6.73 -5.03 11.55
N LEU A 63 -6.16 -3.88 11.85
CA LEU A 63 -4.81 -3.51 11.45
C LEU A 63 -3.89 -3.56 12.67
N ALA A 64 -2.87 -4.41 12.62
CA ALA A 64 -1.78 -4.42 13.61
C ALA A 64 -0.57 -3.65 13.07
N THR A 65 0.05 -2.81 13.91
CA THR A 65 1.24 -2.03 13.56
C THR A 65 2.24 -1.96 14.71
N THR A 66 3.52 -1.84 14.38
CA THR A 66 4.61 -1.56 15.34
C THR A 66 4.78 -0.06 15.61
N VAL A 67 4.02 0.81 14.94
CA VAL A 67 3.95 2.24 15.24
C VAL A 67 3.01 2.45 16.42
N LEU A 68 3.57 2.59 17.63
CA LEU A 68 2.80 2.58 18.87
C LEU A 68 2.23 3.96 19.26
N ASP A 69 2.79 5.06 18.75
CA ASP A 69 2.41 6.42 19.13
C ASP A 69 1.17 6.92 18.34
N PRO A 70 0.00 7.12 18.98
CA PRO A 70 -1.20 7.67 18.33
C PRO A 70 -1.07 9.14 17.94
N ALA A 71 -0.21 9.92 18.61
CA ALA A 71 0.00 11.32 18.25
C ALA A 71 0.79 11.44 16.94
N ALA A 72 1.78 10.57 16.72
CA ALA A 72 2.53 10.50 15.48
C ALA A 72 1.74 9.87 14.33
N THR A 73 0.84 8.93 14.62
CA THR A 73 0.08 8.22 13.59
C THR A 73 -1.32 7.89 14.10
N PRO A 74 -2.31 8.78 13.90
CA PRO A 74 -3.68 8.58 14.37
C PRO A 74 -4.35 7.35 13.75
N ALA A 75 -5.15 6.61 14.52
CA ALA A 75 -5.83 5.39 14.07
C ALA A 75 -6.62 5.56 12.77
N ARG A 76 -7.34 6.67 12.62
CA ARG A 76 -8.18 6.94 11.43
C ARG A 76 -7.34 7.09 10.17
N GLU A 77 -6.24 7.85 10.27
CA GLU A 77 -5.34 8.08 9.14
C GLU A 77 -4.61 6.79 8.78
N LEU A 78 -4.18 6.02 9.78
CA LEU A 78 -3.55 4.73 9.55
C LEU A 78 -4.50 3.75 8.84
N ALA A 79 -5.76 3.65 9.26
CA ALA A 79 -6.74 2.79 8.62
C ALA A 79 -7.07 3.25 7.18
N ALA A 80 -7.14 4.57 6.94
CA ALA A 80 -7.31 5.13 5.60
C ALA A 80 -6.11 4.81 4.69
N LEU A 81 -4.88 4.98 5.17
CA LEU A 81 -3.67 4.63 4.44
C LEU A 81 -3.57 3.13 4.17
N TYR A 82 -3.95 2.29 5.13
CA TYR A 82 -3.96 0.84 4.93
C TYR A 82 -5.02 0.41 3.92
N THR A 83 -6.13 1.12 3.83
CA THR A 83 -7.12 0.91 2.76
C THR A 83 -6.50 1.23 1.39
N GLN A 84 -5.70 2.29 1.28
CA GLN A 84 -4.94 2.58 0.06
C GLN A 84 -3.90 1.51 -0.28
N ARG A 85 -3.44 0.69 0.69
CA ARG A 85 -2.56 -0.46 0.38
C ARG A 85 -3.22 -1.45 -0.57
N TRP A 86 -4.56 -1.58 -0.57
CA TRP A 86 -5.26 -2.45 -1.51
C TRP A 86 -5.05 -2.04 -2.97
N GLU A 87 -4.56 -0.81 -3.24
CA GLU A 87 -4.07 -0.42 -4.57
C GLU A 87 -2.90 -1.28 -5.06
N ILE A 88 -2.22 -2.03 -4.18
CA ILE A 88 -1.24 -3.02 -4.62
C ILE A 88 -1.89 -4.12 -5.48
N GLU A 89 -3.15 -4.48 -5.23
CA GLU A 89 -3.87 -5.43 -6.07
C GLU A 89 -4.12 -4.84 -7.46
N THR A 90 -4.47 -3.55 -7.54
CA THR A 90 -4.55 -2.81 -8.79
C THR A 90 -3.20 -2.83 -9.52
N ALA A 91 -2.09 -2.54 -8.83
CA ALA A 91 -0.75 -2.58 -9.43
C ALA A 91 -0.35 -3.99 -9.90
N LEU A 92 -0.76 -5.04 -9.17
CA LEU A 92 -0.54 -6.43 -9.56
C LEU A 92 -1.38 -6.80 -10.78
N ASP A 93 -2.62 -6.32 -10.89
CA ASP A 93 -3.47 -6.51 -12.08
C ASP A 93 -2.92 -5.76 -13.31
N GLU A 94 -2.45 -4.54 -13.11
CA GLU A 94 -1.73 -3.77 -14.14
C GLU A 94 -0.56 -4.57 -14.72
N LEU A 95 0.26 -5.18 -13.84
CA LEU A 95 1.38 -6.03 -14.24
C LEU A 95 0.91 -7.33 -14.91
N LYS A 96 0.05 -8.11 -14.26
CA LYS A 96 -0.31 -9.46 -14.70
C LYS A 96 -1.20 -9.47 -15.94
N THR A 97 -2.16 -8.54 -16.00
CA THR A 97 -3.26 -8.59 -16.96
C THR A 97 -3.08 -7.56 -18.07
N HIS A 98 -2.73 -6.34 -17.72
CA HIS A 98 -2.81 -5.21 -18.65
C HIS A 98 -1.52 -4.94 -19.41
N GLN A 99 -0.38 -4.99 -18.73
CA GLN A 99 0.91 -4.72 -19.34
C GLN A 99 1.35 -5.84 -20.27
N GLY A 100 1.37 -7.08 -19.79
CA GLY A 100 1.75 -8.23 -20.61
C GLY A 100 0.71 -8.55 -21.68
N GLY A 101 -0.56 -8.30 -21.39
CA GLY A 101 -1.69 -8.76 -22.20
C GLY A 101 -1.92 -10.27 -22.05
N ALA A 102 -2.94 -10.77 -22.72
CA ALA A 102 -3.26 -12.20 -22.71
C ALA A 102 -2.10 -13.02 -23.30
N GLY A 103 -1.62 -14.02 -22.56
CA GLY A 103 -0.57 -14.93 -23.02
C GLY A 103 0.86 -14.39 -22.89
N PHE A 104 1.11 -13.42 -22.00
CA PHE A 104 2.47 -13.02 -21.66
C PHE A 104 3.28 -14.20 -21.09
N VAL A 105 4.42 -14.49 -21.70
CA VAL A 105 5.35 -15.55 -21.29
C VAL A 105 6.77 -15.03 -21.40
N LEU A 106 7.60 -15.33 -20.40
CA LEU A 106 9.03 -15.05 -20.42
C LEU A 106 9.72 -15.97 -21.45
N ARG A 107 10.58 -15.41 -22.29
CA ARG A 107 11.11 -16.12 -23.48
C ARG A 107 12.48 -16.74 -23.25
N SER A 108 13.26 -16.20 -22.33
CA SER A 108 14.59 -16.69 -21.99
C SER A 108 14.52 -18.11 -21.44
N GLN A 109 15.42 -18.96 -21.92
CA GLN A 109 15.63 -20.32 -21.43
C GLN A 109 16.79 -20.41 -20.42
N HIS A 110 17.38 -19.28 -20.05
CA HIS A 110 18.47 -19.18 -19.06
C HIS A 110 18.03 -18.38 -17.83
N PRO A 111 18.38 -18.83 -16.60
CA PRO A 111 17.96 -18.15 -15.36
C PRO A 111 18.29 -16.65 -15.32
N SER A 112 19.51 -16.26 -15.72
CA SER A 112 19.91 -14.86 -15.74
C SER A 112 19.13 -14.01 -16.76
N GLY A 113 18.77 -14.59 -17.91
CA GLY A 113 17.93 -13.91 -18.89
C GLY A 113 16.47 -13.80 -18.44
N VAL A 114 15.96 -14.79 -17.69
CA VAL A 114 14.63 -14.71 -17.06
C VAL A 114 14.60 -13.58 -16.04
N GLU A 115 15.63 -13.47 -15.20
CA GLU A 115 15.78 -12.36 -14.25
C GLU A 115 15.82 -11.00 -14.97
N GLN A 116 16.59 -10.89 -16.06
CA GLN A 116 16.63 -9.68 -16.88
C GLN A 116 15.26 -9.32 -17.46
N GLU A 117 14.50 -10.30 -17.95
CA GLU A 117 13.15 -10.06 -18.48
C GLU A 117 12.19 -9.59 -17.39
N ILE A 118 12.28 -10.14 -16.17
CA ILE A 118 11.50 -9.67 -15.02
C ILE A 118 11.81 -8.21 -14.73
N TYR A 119 13.10 -7.82 -14.64
CA TYR A 119 13.47 -6.43 -14.43
C TYR A 119 13.00 -5.52 -15.58
N GLY A 120 13.14 -5.96 -16.83
CA GLY A 120 12.64 -5.22 -17.98
C GLY A 120 11.12 -5.00 -17.91
N PHE A 121 10.38 -6.01 -17.47
CA PHE A 121 8.94 -5.93 -17.27
C PHE A 121 8.58 -4.94 -16.17
N LEU A 122 9.25 -5.02 -15.02
CA LEU A 122 9.03 -4.09 -13.90
C LEU A 122 9.38 -2.64 -14.28
N LEU A 123 10.48 -2.41 -15.03
CA LEU A 123 10.85 -1.08 -15.51
C LEU A 123 9.83 -0.51 -16.50
N THR A 124 9.28 -1.36 -17.38
CA THR A 124 8.26 -0.96 -18.36
C THR A 124 6.92 -0.66 -17.70
N HIS A 125 6.66 -1.17 -16.49
CA HIS A 125 5.53 -0.78 -15.64
C HIS A 125 5.78 0.53 -14.90
N HIS A 126 6.97 0.64 -14.32
CA HIS A 126 7.38 1.78 -13.52
C HIS A 126 7.41 3.08 -14.34
N ALA A 127 7.84 3.03 -15.61
CA ALA A 127 7.92 4.20 -16.48
C ALA A 127 6.56 4.92 -16.69
N PRO A 128 5.47 4.27 -17.15
CA PRO A 128 4.16 4.91 -17.25
C PRO A 128 3.56 5.30 -15.90
N ARG A 129 3.80 4.55 -14.81
CA ARG A 129 3.37 4.95 -13.45
C ARG A 129 4.08 6.22 -12.99
N SER A 130 5.37 6.35 -13.25
CA SER A 130 6.14 7.57 -12.94
C SER A 130 5.65 8.75 -13.76
N LEU A 131 5.37 8.54 -15.05
CA LEU A 131 4.76 9.58 -15.90
C LEU A 131 3.40 10.03 -15.35
N MET A 132 2.54 9.10 -14.93
CA MET A 132 1.25 9.42 -14.31
C MET A 132 1.44 10.22 -13.02
N HIS A 133 2.33 9.77 -12.14
CA HIS A 133 2.62 10.45 -10.88
C HIS A 133 3.08 11.89 -11.11
N ASP A 134 4.09 12.11 -11.96
CA ASP A 134 4.58 13.45 -12.30
C ASP A 134 3.48 14.34 -12.90
N THR A 135 2.62 13.75 -13.74
CA THR A 135 1.51 14.46 -14.39
C THR A 135 0.45 14.86 -13.38
N ALA A 136 0.09 13.96 -12.46
CA ALA A 136 -0.87 14.20 -11.40
C ALA A 136 -0.37 15.25 -10.41
N LEU A 137 0.89 15.15 -10.00
CA LEU A 137 1.56 16.13 -9.14
C LEU A 137 1.55 17.53 -9.77
N ALA A 138 1.93 17.64 -11.04
CA ALA A 138 1.95 18.94 -11.74
C ALA A 138 0.55 19.56 -11.93
N ALA A 139 -0.50 18.73 -11.93
CA ALA A 139 -1.89 19.16 -12.08
C ALA A 139 -2.67 19.22 -10.74
N GLU A 140 -1.99 18.97 -9.60
CA GLU A 140 -2.59 18.93 -8.27
C GLU A 140 -3.83 18.01 -8.16
N ILE A 141 -3.80 16.87 -8.86
CA ILE A 141 -4.82 15.84 -8.75
C ILE A 141 -4.26 14.58 -8.11
N ASP A 142 -5.15 13.81 -7.50
CA ASP A 142 -4.83 12.48 -7.01
C ASP A 142 -4.37 11.56 -8.17
N PRO A 143 -3.16 10.95 -8.10
CA PRO A 143 -2.65 10.03 -9.12
C PRO A 143 -3.57 8.86 -9.44
N ASP A 144 -4.39 8.40 -8.49
CA ASP A 144 -5.32 7.29 -8.68
C ASP A 144 -6.48 7.66 -9.61
N ARG A 145 -6.64 8.96 -9.90
CA ARG A 145 -7.57 9.44 -10.93
C ARG A 145 -7.05 9.24 -12.35
N LEU A 146 -5.81 8.78 -12.53
CA LEU A 146 -5.25 8.53 -13.85
C LEU A 146 -5.40 7.06 -14.22
N SER A 147 -5.91 6.78 -15.43
CA SER A 147 -6.06 5.40 -15.91
C SER A 147 -4.75 4.84 -16.46
N PHE A 148 -4.19 3.83 -15.80
CA PHE A 148 -2.97 3.15 -16.26
C PHE A 148 -3.10 2.57 -17.67
N LEU A 149 -4.21 1.88 -17.96
CA LEU A 149 -4.46 1.31 -19.29
C LEU A 149 -4.43 2.36 -20.40
N ARG A 150 -5.01 3.53 -20.14
CA ARG A 150 -5.00 4.64 -21.10
C ARG A 150 -3.58 5.18 -21.28
N THR A 151 -2.86 5.42 -20.20
CA THR A 151 -1.46 5.85 -20.23
C THR A 151 -0.59 4.85 -20.99
N LEU A 152 -0.74 3.55 -20.72
CA LEU A 152 0.01 2.49 -21.39
C LEU A 152 -0.25 2.47 -22.90
N ARG A 153 -1.51 2.58 -23.33
CA ARG A 153 -1.87 2.66 -24.76
C ARG A 153 -1.27 3.90 -25.43
N LEU A 154 -1.28 5.03 -24.72
CA LEU A 154 -0.68 6.27 -25.19
C LEU A 154 0.83 6.13 -25.37
N VAL A 155 1.53 5.64 -24.35
CA VAL A 155 2.99 5.44 -24.39
C VAL A 155 3.37 4.49 -25.53
N ARG A 156 2.64 3.37 -25.68
CA ARG A 156 2.86 2.42 -26.78
C ARG A 156 2.75 3.08 -28.15
N ARG A 157 1.69 3.86 -28.38
CA ARG A 157 1.47 4.60 -29.64
C ARG A 157 2.62 5.57 -29.91
N GLN A 158 3.05 6.33 -28.90
CA GLN A 158 4.14 7.29 -29.07
C GLN A 158 5.49 6.63 -29.35
N VAL A 159 5.80 5.50 -28.70
CA VAL A 159 7.05 4.77 -28.96
C VAL A 159 7.07 4.18 -30.37
N THR A 160 5.95 3.65 -30.86
CA THR A 160 5.86 3.10 -32.23
C THR A 160 5.91 4.19 -33.30
N ASP A 161 5.35 5.37 -33.05
CA ASP A 161 5.35 6.49 -33.99
C ASP A 161 6.72 7.20 -34.07
N GLN A 162 7.59 7.00 -33.07
CA GLN A 162 8.92 7.59 -32.99
C GLN A 162 10.00 6.74 -33.68
N ALA A 163 9.91 6.59 -35.01
CA ALA A 163 10.97 6.00 -35.84
C ALA A 163 12.28 6.85 -35.90
N GLY A 164 12.48 7.80 -34.99
CA GLY A 164 13.67 8.66 -34.93
C GLY A 164 13.80 9.42 -33.61
N PHE A 165 14.71 8.95 -32.76
CA PHE A 165 15.05 9.56 -31.47
C PHE A 165 15.69 10.95 -31.66
N SER A 166 14.86 11.99 -31.64
CA SER A 166 15.31 13.37 -31.49
C SER A 166 14.87 13.89 -30.12
N PRO A 167 15.76 14.47 -29.30
CA PRO A 167 15.41 14.98 -27.96
C PRO A 167 14.24 15.97 -27.96
N THR A 168 14.10 16.79 -29.01
CA THR A 168 13.01 17.76 -29.16
C THR A 168 11.68 17.12 -29.56
N ARG A 169 11.71 15.98 -30.27
CA ARG A 169 10.50 15.17 -30.52
C ARG A 169 10.02 14.50 -29.24
N LEU A 170 10.94 13.90 -28.47
CA LEU A 170 10.62 13.27 -27.20
C LEU A 170 9.96 14.24 -26.21
N LYS A 171 10.53 15.44 -26.03
CA LYS A 171 9.95 16.48 -25.15
C LYS A 171 8.52 16.86 -25.56
N ARG A 172 8.26 17.07 -26.86
CA ARG A 172 6.91 17.40 -27.36
C ARG A 172 5.93 16.25 -27.17
N SER A 173 6.36 15.02 -27.44
CA SER A 173 5.53 13.82 -27.24
C SER A 173 5.20 13.62 -25.76
N LEU A 174 6.16 13.79 -24.85
CA LEU A 174 5.92 13.74 -23.40
C LEU A 174 4.93 14.83 -22.96
N GLN A 175 5.06 16.05 -23.46
CA GLN A 175 4.10 17.11 -23.12
C GLN A 175 2.69 16.76 -23.62
N ALA A 176 2.57 16.32 -24.88
CA ALA A 176 1.29 15.87 -25.43
C ALA A 176 0.70 14.67 -24.65
N ALA A 177 1.57 13.77 -24.15
CA ALA A 177 1.17 12.66 -23.30
C ALA A 177 0.55 13.15 -21.99
N ARG A 178 1.23 14.08 -21.30
CA ARG A 178 0.74 14.71 -20.07
C ARG A 178 -0.63 15.34 -20.27
N ASP A 179 -0.76 16.14 -21.32
CA ASP A 179 -2.01 16.84 -21.64
C ASP A 179 -3.15 15.84 -21.93
N GLU A 180 -2.88 14.74 -22.63
CA GLU A 180 -3.88 13.71 -22.96
C GLU A 180 -4.27 12.83 -21.76
N ILE A 181 -3.31 12.52 -20.88
CA ILE A 181 -3.55 11.80 -19.61
C ILE A 181 -4.57 12.56 -18.76
N LEU A 182 -4.47 13.89 -18.67
CA LEU A 182 -5.36 14.73 -17.86
C LEU A 182 -6.78 14.90 -18.41
N ARG A 183 -7.05 14.52 -19.68
CA ARG A 183 -8.35 14.81 -20.33
C ARG A 183 -9.52 14.04 -19.78
N LEU A 184 -9.33 12.84 -19.24
CA LEU A 184 -10.41 12.03 -18.65
C LEU A 184 -9.92 11.43 -17.33
N PRO A 185 -9.98 12.21 -16.23
CA PRO A 185 -9.71 11.65 -14.92
C PRO A 185 -10.82 10.67 -14.54
N LEU A 186 -10.43 9.55 -13.94
CA LEU A 186 -11.33 8.60 -13.31
C LEU A 186 -12.15 9.29 -12.20
N PRO A 187 -13.36 8.79 -11.90
CA PRO A 187 -14.11 9.24 -10.74
C PRO A 187 -13.27 9.03 -9.48
N LYS A 188 -13.50 9.85 -8.45
CA LYS A 188 -12.90 9.59 -7.14
C LYS A 188 -13.39 8.23 -6.66
N THR A 189 -12.48 7.33 -6.33
CA THR A 189 -12.84 6.04 -5.73
C THR A 189 -13.54 6.30 -4.40
N ALA A 190 -14.65 5.60 -4.14
CA ALA A 190 -15.45 5.76 -2.92
C ALA A 190 -14.80 5.16 -1.67
N SER A 191 -13.49 4.91 -1.68
CA SER A 191 -12.74 4.20 -0.63
C SER A 191 -12.59 4.97 0.69
N THR A 192 -13.39 6.01 0.95
CA THR A 192 -13.18 6.96 2.05
C THR A 192 -14.35 7.01 3.03
N GLN A 193 -14.90 5.86 3.40
CA GLN A 193 -15.69 5.77 4.64
C GLN A 193 -15.06 4.71 5.54
N VAL A 194 -13.91 5.08 6.11
CA VAL A 194 -13.32 4.37 7.24
C VAL A 194 -14.02 4.86 8.49
N MET A 195 -14.73 3.95 9.16
CA MET A 195 -15.33 4.23 10.47
C MET A 195 -14.56 3.43 11.51
N LEU A 196 -13.96 4.12 12.47
CA LEU A 196 -13.25 3.47 13.57
C LEU A 196 -14.26 2.81 14.51
N ARG A 197 -13.90 1.63 15.01
CA ARG A 197 -14.54 1.01 16.16
C ARG A 197 -13.63 1.09 17.37
N ALA A 198 -14.23 1.37 18.53
CA ALA A 198 -13.55 1.18 19.80
C ALA A 198 -13.29 -0.32 20.00
N GLY A 199 -12.04 -0.67 20.33
CA GLY A 199 -11.65 -2.06 20.60
C GLY A 199 -12.55 -2.70 21.66
N THR A 200 -13.10 -3.88 21.35
CA THR A 200 -13.92 -4.66 22.30
C THR A 200 -13.12 -5.84 22.86
N ARG A 201 -13.32 -6.18 24.14
CA ARG A 201 -12.63 -7.31 24.81
C ARG A 201 -12.81 -8.66 24.08
N GLU A 202 -13.91 -8.84 23.35
CA GLU A 202 -14.19 -10.06 22.58
C GLU A 202 -13.30 -10.22 21.33
N GLY A 203 -12.82 -9.11 20.74
CA GLY A 203 -11.91 -9.13 19.59
C GLY A 203 -10.51 -9.65 19.91
N CYS A 204 -10.11 -9.62 21.19
CA CYS A 204 -8.81 -10.06 21.68
C CYS A 204 -8.61 -11.58 21.65
N HIS A 205 -9.70 -12.37 21.71
CA HIS A 205 -9.64 -13.84 21.79
C HIS A 205 -9.96 -14.55 20.49
N ARG A 206 -10.46 -13.84 19.47
CA ARG A 206 -10.85 -14.40 18.16
C ARG A 206 -9.94 -13.85 17.06
N ALA A 207 -8.67 -14.27 17.11
CA ALA A 207 -7.61 -13.88 16.17
C ALA A 207 -7.63 -14.70 14.86
N ASP A 208 -8.81 -14.98 14.30
CA ASP A 208 -8.93 -15.83 13.10
C ASP A 208 -8.73 -15.04 11.78
N ARG A 209 -8.67 -13.70 11.85
CA ARG A 209 -8.28 -12.81 10.74
C ARG A 209 -7.64 -11.54 11.30
N VAL A 210 -6.32 -11.53 11.38
CA VAL A 210 -5.53 -10.33 11.64
C VAL A 210 -4.70 -10.10 10.38
N ASP A 211 -4.90 -8.96 9.73
CA ASP A 211 -4.01 -8.53 8.65
C ASP A 211 -2.79 -7.89 9.30
N VAL A 212 -1.67 -8.62 9.25
CA VAL A 212 -0.40 -8.21 9.85
C VAL A 212 0.39 -7.40 8.82
N CYS A 213 0.90 -6.24 9.23
CA CYS A 213 1.92 -5.50 8.47
C CYS A 213 3.29 -6.14 8.60
#